data_AF-A0A935FBC4-F1
#
_entry.id   AF-A0A935FBC4-F1
#
_cell.length_a   1.000
_cell.length_b   1.000
_cell.length_c   1.000
_cell.angle_alpha   90.00
_cell.angle_beta   90.00
_cell.angle_gamma   90.00
#
_symmetry.space_group_name_H-M   'P 1'
#
loop_
_entity.id
_entity.type
_entity.pdbx_description
1 polymer ?
#
loop_
_entity_poly.entity_id
_entity_poly.type
_entity_poly.pdbx_seq_one_letter_code
_entity_poly.pdbx_strand_id
1 'polypeptide(L)'
;MLKAACILTGDNHQLVASDTPASKKKIVAMAMAMMIPIMIWVFNGFMLAYEVLESGLFWAILTSLICGTIVFFIEKLVIMANGNGWLSFFRVCIGFLIAGLGSIAIDEVIFKNDIDLSVATLKTHAIQQAKDDAKAEFETLNDYSKLDQSINEAKLSHNRAEKDVIDEANGTYGTGKRGVGKVTAIKDRKAKERKAELDKLLMQKAELDIVKDNNVRAEGEKRADSFNEHALLIRIKALFRLVASDGYMLITYLFFTLLLFFSNSW
;
A
#
# COMPACT_ATOMS: atom_id res chain seq x y z
N MET A 1 4.02 49.43 -10.75
CA MET A 1 4.86 48.26 -10.39
C MET A 1 5.46 48.40 -9.00
N LEU A 2 6.22 49.46 -8.70
CA LEU A 2 6.85 49.64 -7.38
C LEU A 2 5.87 49.57 -6.20
N LYS A 3 4.71 50.25 -6.27
CA LYS A 3 3.68 50.21 -5.23
C LYS A 3 3.17 48.78 -4.91
N ALA A 4 2.95 47.96 -5.94
CA ALA A 4 2.52 46.58 -5.76
C ALA A 4 3.65 45.71 -5.19
N ALA A 5 4.88 45.90 -5.69
CA ALA A 5 6.06 45.21 -5.17
C ALA A 5 6.29 45.50 -3.67
N CYS A 6 6.21 46.76 -3.26
CA CYS A 6 6.32 47.16 -1.86
C CYS A 6 5.21 46.55 -0.97
N ILE A 7 3.97 46.40 -1.48
CA ILE A 7 2.89 45.72 -0.72
C ILE A 7 3.21 44.23 -0.54
N LEU A 8 3.73 43.59 -1.58
CA LEU A 8 4.08 42.17 -1.57
C LEU A 8 5.26 41.88 -0.63
N THR A 9 6.33 42.67 -0.71
CA THR A 9 7.52 42.52 0.14
C THR A 9 7.33 43.05 1.56
N GLY A 10 6.33 43.91 1.78
CA GLY A 10 6.10 44.57 3.07
C GLY A 10 6.92 45.85 3.27
N ASP A 11 7.57 46.36 2.23
CA ASP A 11 8.36 47.59 2.27
C ASP A 11 7.48 48.85 2.24
N ASN A 12 7.94 49.93 2.87
CA ASN A 12 7.26 51.21 2.83
C ASN A 12 7.52 51.94 1.49
N HIS A 13 6.48 52.05 0.65
CA HIS A 13 6.56 52.70 -0.64
C HIS A 13 7.08 54.15 -0.59
N GLN A 14 6.75 54.93 0.45
CA GLN A 14 7.19 56.32 0.54
C GLN A 14 8.71 56.43 0.71
N LEU A 15 9.29 55.55 1.53
CA LEU A 15 10.74 55.49 1.75
C LEU A 15 11.48 54.96 0.51
N VAL A 16 10.94 53.92 -0.11
CA VAL A 16 11.54 53.29 -1.30
C VAL A 16 11.44 54.21 -2.53
N ALA A 17 10.39 55.01 -2.63
CA ALA A 17 10.20 55.95 -3.75
C ALA A 17 11.26 57.08 -3.77
N SER A 18 11.78 57.49 -2.62
CA SER A 18 12.87 58.47 -2.51
C SER A 18 14.27 57.87 -2.68
N ASP A 19 14.37 56.55 -2.76
CA ASP A 19 15.65 55.83 -2.76
C ASP A 19 16.27 55.68 -4.17
N THR A 20 17.46 55.08 -4.25
CA THR A 20 18.19 54.92 -5.52
C THR A 20 17.42 54.06 -6.55
N PRO A 21 17.63 54.27 -7.87
CA PRO A 21 17.05 53.41 -8.90
C PRO A 21 17.43 51.92 -8.75
N ALA A 22 18.62 51.63 -8.19
CA ALA A 22 19.08 50.28 -7.91
C ALA A 22 18.24 49.61 -6.80
N SER A 23 17.97 50.32 -5.70
CA SER A 23 17.10 49.83 -4.61
C SER A 23 15.70 49.50 -5.11
N LYS A 24 15.12 50.38 -5.93
CA LYS A 24 13.77 50.19 -6.52
C LYS A 24 13.70 48.95 -7.41
N LYS A 25 14.72 48.73 -8.24
CA LYS A 25 14.82 47.52 -9.10
C LYS A 25 14.96 46.25 -8.25
N LYS A 26 15.73 46.29 -7.17
CA LYS A 26 15.92 45.15 -6.26
C LYS A 26 14.60 44.70 -5.61
N ILE A 27 13.81 45.64 -5.07
CA ILE A 27 12.51 45.33 -4.43
C ILE A 27 11.53 44.76 -5.46
N VAL A 28 11.49 45.32 -6.66
CA VAL A 28 10.66 44.78 -7.75
C VAL A 28 11.10 43.37 -8.14
N ALA A 29 12.41 43.12 -8.24
CA ALA A 29 12.94 41.79 -8.54
C ALA A 29 12.61 40.76 -7.45
N MET A 30 12.73 41.12 -6.16
CA MET A 30 12.34 40.26 -5.04
C MET A 30 10.85 39.94 -5.04
N ALA A 31 10.00 40.95 -5.29
CA ALA A 31 8.56 40.74 -5.40
C ALA A 31 8.20 39.80 -6.57
N MET A 32 8.88 39.91 -7.71
CA MET A 32 8.68 39.00 -8.85
C MET A 32 9.18 37.59 -8.55
N ALA A 33 10.35 37.47 -7.91
CA ALA A 33 10.92 36.18 -7.54
C ALA A 33 9.99 35.41 -6.59
N MET A 34 9.41 36.09 -5.59
CA MET A 34 8.45 35.51 -4.65
C MET A 34 7.18 34.96 -5.33
N MET A 35 6.75 35.50 -6.48
CA MET A 35 5.55 35.02 -7.16
C MET A 35 5.72 33.62 -7.76
N ILE A 36 6.96 33.23 -8.10
CA ILE A 36 7.25 31.92 -8.71
C ILE A 36 6.85 30.76 -7.77
N PRO A 37 7.37 30.66 -6.53
CA PRO A 37 6.99 29.57 -5.62
C PRO A 37 5.50 29.61 -5.24
N ILE A 38 4.89 30.79 -5.13
CA ILE A 38 3.44 30.91 -4.86
C ILE A 38 2.62 30.29 -5.99
N MET A 39 2.93 30.60 -7.25
CA MET A 39 2.21 30.04 -8.40
C MET A 39 2.38 28.52 -8.50
N ILE A 40 3.61 28.02 -8.28
CA ILE A 40 3.90 26.58 -8.25
C ILE A 40 3.04 25.90 -7.18
N TRP A 41 2.91 26.50 -5.99
CA TRP A 41 2.13 25.91 -4.91
C TRP A 41 0.62 26.02 -5.06
N VAL A 42 0.12 27.07 -5.71
CA VAL A 42 -1.29 27.11 -6.10
C VAL A 42 -1.57 25.98 -7.10
N PHE A 43 -0.71 25.80 -8.10
CA PHE A 43 -0.87 24.72 -9.07
C PHE A 43 -0.78 23.34 -8.42
N ASN A 44 0.24 23.10 -7.59
CA ASN A 44 0.43 21.83 -6.88
C ASN A 44 -0.72 21.55 -5.90
N GLY A 45 -1.16 22.55 -5.13
CA GLY A 45 -2.27 22.41 -4.20
C GLY A 45 -3.58 22.08 -4.92
N PHE A 46 -3.81 22.66 -6.10
CA PHE A 46 -4.95 22.34 -6.95
C PHE A 46 -4.86 20.90 -7.48
N MET A 47 -3.73 20.54 -8.09
CA MET A 47 -3.52 19.22 -8.69
C MET A 47 -3.59 18.10 -7.63
N LEU A 48 -2.97 18.30 -6.47
CA LEU A 48 -3.06 17.34 -5.37
C LEU A 48 -4.50 17.17 -4.89
N ALA A 49 -5.24 18.25 -4.70
CA ALA A 49 -6.62 18.16 -4.25
C ALA A 49 -7.53 17.53 -5.32
N TYR A 50 -7.34 17.85 -6.59
CA TYR A 50 -8.22 17.43 -7.67
C TYR A 50 -7.89 16.03 -8.22
N GLU A 51 -6.63 15.77 -8.54
CA GLU A 51 -6.20 14.52 -9.19
C GLU A 51 -5.85 13.41 -8.20
N VAL A 52 -5.30 13.75 -7.04
CA VAL A 52 -4.80 12.76 -6.06
C VAL A 52 -5.86 12.44 -5.03
N LEU A 53 -6.46 13.47 -4.44
CA LEU A 53 -7.50 13.32 -3.41
C LEU A 53 -8.92 13.23 -3.99
N GLU A 54 -9.05 13.34 -5.32
CA GLU A 54 -10.33 13.32 -6.05
C GLU A 54 -11.40 14.24 -5.44
N SER A 55 -10.97 15.36 -4.86
CA SER A 55 -11.88 16.32 -4.25
C SER A 55 -12.64 17.09 -5.33
N GLY A 56 -13.87 17.47 -5.03
CA GLY A 56 -14.67 18.29 -5.94
C GLY A 56 -13.95 19.59 -6.30
N LEU A 57 -14.19 20.10 -7.52
CA LEU A 57 -13.53 21.30 -8.06
C LEU A 57 -13.49 22.48 -7.08
N PHE A 58 -14.60 22.69 -6.34
CA PHE A 58 -14.69 23.73 -5.33
C PHE A 58 -13.65 23.58 -4.22
N TRP A 59 -13.51 22.35 -3.68
CA TRP A 59 -12.55 22.03 -2.63
C TRP A 59 -11.11 22.08 -3.14
N ALA A 60 -10.87 21.73 -4.40
CA ALA A 60 -9.56 21.87 -5.01
C ALA A 60 -9.12 23.33 -5.14
N ILE A 61 -10.02 24.22 -5.61
CA ILE A 61 -9.74 25.65 -5.68
C ILE A 61 -9.48 26.23 -4.28
N LEU A 62 -10.33 25.91 -3.31
CA LEU A 62 -10.16 26.40 -1.94
C LEU A 62 -8.82 25.94 -1.33
N THR A 63 -8.46 24.66 -1.51
CA THR A 63 -7.20 24.10 -1.04
C THR A 63 -6.01 24.79 -1.69
N SER A 64 -6.04 25.01 -3.01
CA SER A 64 -4.98 25.70 -3.74
C SER A 64 -4.74 27.13 -3.24
N LEU A 65 -5.82 27.87 -2.93
CA LEU A 65 -5.73 29.23 -2.39
C LEU A 65 -5.15 29.24 -0.98
N ILE A 66 -5.54 28.28 -0.13
CA ILE A 66 -4.99 28.14 1.22
C ILE A 66 -3.49 27.81 1.14
N CYS A 67 -3.09 26.84 0.33
CA CYS A 67 -1.68 26.48 0.13
C CYS A 67 -0.86 27.65 -0.40
N GLY A 68 -1.34 28.34 -1.44
CA GLY A 68 -0.67 29.53 -1.98
C GLY A 68 -0.54 30.67 -0.96
N THR A 69 -1.56 30.86 -0.13
CA THR A 69 -1.54 31.88 0.94
C THR A 69 -0.53 31.54 2.03
N ILE A 70 -0.41 30.28 2.43
CA ILE A 70 0.59 29.81 3.40
C ILE A 70 2.00 30.07 2.86
N VAL A 71 2.26 29.69 1.60
CA VAL A 71 3.57 29.90 0.96
C VAL A 71 3.87 31.40 0.82
N PHE A 72 2.89 32.21 0.43
CA PHE A 72 3.04 33.67 0.42
C PHE A 72 3.50 34.23 1.78
N PHE A 73 2.91 33.78 2.89
CA PHE A 73 3.34 34.23 4.21
C PHE A 73 4.76 33.76 4.56
N ILE A 74 5.10 32.52 4.21
CA ILE A 74 6.45 31.98 4.43
C ILE A 74 7.48 32.82 3.67
N GLU A 75 7.27 33.05 2.38
CA GLU A 75 8.18 33.85 1.55
C GLU A 75 8.30 35.30 2.05
N LYS A 76 7.18 35.89 2.45
CA LYS A 76 7.17 37.25 3.00
C LYS A 76 7.94 37.35 4.31
N LEU A 77 7.78 36.38 5.21
CA LEU A 77 8.55 36.32 6.47
C LEU A 77 10.04 36.15 6.21
N VAL A 78 10.38 35.35 5.20
CA VAL A 78 11.74 35.10 4.76
C VAL A 78 12.42 36.36 4.22
N ILE A 79 11.72 37.15 3.38
CA ILE A 79 12.24 38.41 2.85
C ILE A 79 12.45 39.44 3.98
N MET A 80 11.56 39.45 4.97
CA MET A 80 11.59 40.40 6.08
C MET A 80 12.60 40.01 7.19
N ALA A 81 13.08 38.77 7.20
CA ALA A 81 14.03 38.26 8.19
C ALA A 81 15.44 38.86 8.03
N ASN A 82 15.90 39.63 9.02
CA ASN A 82 17.24 40.21 9.02
C ASN A 82 18.31 39.23 9.54
N GLY A 83 19.26 38.88 8.66
CA GLY A 83 20.71 38.75 8.91
C GLY A 83 21.26 37.70 9.88
N ASN A 84 20.46 36.95 10.63
CA ASN A 84 20.97 35.89 11.50
C ASN A 84 21.20 34.60 10.67
N GLY A 85 22.43 34.08 10.65
CA GLY A 85 22.78 32.84 9.94
C GLY A 85 21.89 31.65 10.34
N TRP A 86 21.39 31.64 11.59
CA TRP A 86 20.43 30.66 12.06
C TRP A 86 19.06 30.75 11.35
N LEU A 87 18.58 31.97 11.10
CA LEU A 87 17.34 32.19 10.32
C LEU A 87 17.53 31.77 8.86
N SER A 88 18.72 32.02 8.29
CA SER A 88 19.04 31.56 6.93
C SER A 88 19.09 30.04 6.83
N PHE A 89 19.58 29.35 7.86
CA PHE A 89 19.55 27.88 7.91
C PHE A 89 18.12 27.34 7.99
N PHE A 90 17.30 27.90 8.89
CA PHE A 90 15.90 27.50 9.02
C PHE A 90 15.09 27.74 7.72
N ARG A 91 15.41 28.82 6.98
CA ARG A 91 14.86 29.07 5.63
C ARG A 91 15.17 27.91 4.68
N VAL A 92 16.43 27.46 4.62
CA VAL A 92 16.85 26.36 3.75
C VAL A 92 16.13 25.06 4.15
N CYS A 93 16.00 24.77 5.45
CA CYS A 93 15.25 23.60 5.93
C CYS A 93 13.77 23.63 5.53
N ILE A 94 13.10 24.78 5.66
CA ILE A 94 11.72 24.93 5.20
C ILE A 94 11.64 24.76 3.69
N GLY A 95 12.57 25.34 2.93
CA GLY A 95 12.66 25.16 1.48
C GLY A 95 12.76 23.68 1.08
N PHE A 96 13.54 22.88 1.81
CA PHE A 96 13.61 21.42 1.61
C PHE A 96 12.28 20.71 1.91
N LEU A 97 11.61 21.05 3.01
CA LEU A 97 10.32 20.45 3.36
C LEU A 97 9.27 20.76 2.30
N ILE A 98 9.21 22.04 1.88
CA ILE A 98 8.29 22.53 0.86
C ILE A 98 8.61 21.89 -0.50
N ALA A 99 9.88 21.86 -0.92
CA ALA A 99 10.27 21.21 -2.17
C ALA A 99 9.97 19.70 -2.16
N GLY A 100 10.21 19.01 -1.04
CA GLY A 100 9.89 17.59 -0.90
C GLY A 100 8.41 17.30 -1.00
N LEU A 101 7.57 18.06 -0.28
CA LEU A 101 6.11 17.92 -0.35
C LEU A 101 5.58 18.26 -1.76
N GLY A 102 6.10 19.31 -2.37
CA GLY A 102 5.75 19.71 -3.74
C GLY A 102 6.15 18.67 -4.78
N SER A 103 7.32 18.04 -4.62
CA SER A 103 7.78 16.98 -5.53
C SER A 103 6.85 15.78 -5.44
N ILE A 104 6.57 15.30 -4.23
CA ILE A 104 5.66 14.16 -4.03
C ILE A 104 4.30 14.42 -4.69
N ALA A 105 3.76 15.64 -4.56
CA ALA A 105 2.50 16.03 -5.19
C ALA A 105 2.57 15.99 -6.73
N ILE A 106 3.66 16.47 -7.33
CA ILE A 106 3.86 16.45 -8.78
C ILE A 106 4.08 15.03 -9.28
N ASP A 107 4.92 14.26 -8.58
CA ASP A 107 5.25 12.87 -8.92
C ASP A 107 3.98 12.01 -8.89
N GLU A 108 3.10 12.23 -7.92
CA GLU A 108 1.80 11.54 -7.84
C GLU A 108 0.90 11.81 -9.05
N VAL A 109 0.93 13.03 -9.60
CA VAL A 109 0.14 13.41 -10.78
C VAL A 109 0.76 12.88 -12.07
N ILE A 110 2.08 12.98 -12.20
CA ILE A 110 2.82 12.53 -13.40
C ILE A 110 2.75 11.01 -13.52
N PHE A 111 2.93 10.28 -12.42
CA PHE A 111 2.99 8.82 -12.39
C PHE A 111 1.67 8.17 -11.96
N LYS A 112 0.54 8.90 -12.08
CA LYS A 112 -0.78 8.45 -11.61
C LYS A 112 -1.10 7.01 -12.01
N ASN A 113 -0.95 6.69 -13.30
CA ASN A 113 -1.27 5.36 -13.83
C ASN A 113 -0.36 4.25 -13.27
N ASP A 114 0.94 4.52 -13.13
CA ASP A 114 1.90 3.56 -12.60
C ASP A 114 1.67 3.31 -11.11
N ILE A 115 1.36 4.38 -10.38
CA ILE A 115 1.00 4.32 -8.97
C ILE A 115 -0.29 3.53 -8.79
N ASP A 116 -1.32 3.78 -9.60
CA ASP A 116 -2.59 3.05 -9.55
C ASP A 116 -2.37 1.54 -9.80
N LEU A 117 -1.51 1.17 -10.74
CA LEU A 117 -1.11 -0.23 -10.96
C LEU A 117 -0.39 -0.83 -9.75
N SER A 118 0.52 -0.06 -9.13
CA SER A 118 1.21 -0.50 -7.90
C SER A 118 0.25 -0.60 -6.71
N VAL A 119 -0.75 0.29 -6.60
CA VAL A 119 -1.80 0.23 -5.57
C VAL A 119 -2.68 -1.01 -5.76
N ALA A 120 -3.07 -1.32 -7.00
CA ALA A 120 -3.80 -2.56 -7.31
C ALA A 120 -2.99 -3.81 -6.91
N THR A 121 -1.69 -3.80 -7.17
CA THR A 121 -0.78 -4.89 -6.76
C THR A 121 -0.71 -5.01 -5.23
N LEU A 122 -0.62 -3.87 -4.50
CA LEU A 122 -0.67 -3.85 -3.04
C LEU A 122 -2.00 -4.39 -2.50
N LYS A 123 -3.13 -4.07 -3.15
CA LYS A 123 -4.44 -4.60 -2.81
C LYS A 123 -4.48 -6.12 -2.95
N THR A 124 -4.01 -6.65 -4.08
CA THR A 124 -3.95 -8.11 -4.31
C THR A 124 -3.09 -8.81 -3.26
N HIS A 125 -1.91 -8.26 -2.94
CA HIS A 125 -1.07 -8.80 -1.87
C HIS A 125 -1.74 -8.75 -0.50
N ALA A 126 -2.41 -7.64 -0.15
CA ALA A 126 -3.12 -7.51 1.12
C ALA A 126 -4.29 -8.51 1.23
N ILE A 127 -5.02 -8.74 0.14
CA ILE A 127 -6.10 -9.74 0.08
C ILE A 127 -5.51 -11.15 0.22
N GLN A 128 -4.43 -11.45 -0.49
CA GLN A 128 -3.81 -12.77 -0.43
C GLN A 128 -3.26 -13.06 0.97
N GLN A 129 -2.59 -12.08 1.59
CA GLN A 129 -2.10 -12.19 2.95
C GLN A 129 -3.26 -12.43 3.93
N ALA A 130 -4.36 -11.70 3.83
CA ALA A 130 -5.53 -11.93 4.67
C ALA A 130 -6.13 -13.34 4.48
N LYS A 131 -6.14 -13.85 3.25
CA LYS A 131 -6.56 -15.24 2.96
C LYS A 131 -5.63 -16.27 3.60
N ASP A 132 -4.32 -16.06 3.49
CA ASP A 132 -3.31 -16.96 4.04
C ASP A 132 -3.34 -16.97 5.58
N ASP A 133 -3.49 -15.80 6.20
CA ASP A 133 -3.64 -15.63 7.64
C ASP A 133 -4.94 -16.32 8.13
N ALA A 134 -6.08 -16.06 7.48
CA ALA A 134 -7.36 -16.68 7.82
C ALA A 134 -7.32 -18.21 7.65
N LYS A 135 -6.62 -18.71 6.63
CA LYS A 135 -6.43 -20.15 6.41
C LYS A 135 -5.61 -20.75 7.55
N ALA A 136 -4.46 -20.15 7.89
CA ALA A 136 -3.58 -20.63 8.94
C ALA A 136 -4.28 -20.62 10.31
N GLU A 137 -5.04 -19.57 10.60
CA GLU A 137 -5.84 -19.46 11.82
C GLU A 137 -6.92 -20.55 11.87
N PHE A 138 -7.67 -20.75 10.78
CA PHE A 138 -8.72 -21.78 10.72
C PHE A 138 -8.17 -23.20 10.89
N GLU A 139 -7.05 -23.51 10.24
CA GLU A 139 -6.37 -24.80 10.35
C GLU A 139 -5.89 -25.06 11.79
N THR A 140 -5.41 -24.02 12.47
CA THR A 140 -4.97 -24.11 13.87
C THR A 140 -6.14 -24.31 14.83
N LEU A 141 -7.22 -23.54 14.68
CA LEU A 141 -8.40 -23.61 15.57
C LEU A 141 -9.17 -24.92 15.45
N ASN A 142 -9.18 -25.52 14.26
CA ASN A 142 -9.92 -26.76 13.99
C ASN A 142 -9.03 -28.02 14.04
N ASP A 143 -7.81 -27.92 14.60
CA ASP A 143 -6.91 -29.06 14.79
C ASP A 143 -6.66 -29.86 13.48
N TYR A 144 -6.57 -29.18 12.33
CA TYR A 144 -6.46 -29.83 11.01
C TYR A 144 -5.33 -30.86 10.95
N SER A 145 -4.20 -30.56 11.57
CA SER A 145 -3.05 -31.47 11.67
C SER A 145 -3.40 -32.80 12.35
N LYS A 146 -4.19 -32.78 13.43
CA LYS A 146 -4.65 -34.00 14.12
C LYS A 146 -5.65 -34.78 13.27
N LEU A 147 -6.54 -34.09 12.57
CA LEU A 147 -7.50 -34.72 11.67
C LEU A 147 -6.79 -35.41 10.50
N ASP A 148 -5.80 -34.75 9.89
CA ASP A 148 -4.97 -35.33 8.83
C ASP A 148 -4.15 -36.53 9.30
N GLN A 149 -3.60 -36.46 10.52
CA GLN A 149 -2.95 -37.62 11.14
C GLN A 149 -3.94 -38.78 11.30
N SER A 150 -5.14 -38.51 11.83
CA SER A 150 -6.20 -39.52 12.03
C SER A 150 -6.64 -40.16 10.70
N ILE A 151 -6.79 -39.36 9.63
CA ILE A 151 -7.12 -39.86 8.29
C ILE A 151 -6.00 -40.75 7.75
N ASN A 152 -4.74 -40.34 7.91
CA ASN A 152 -3.60 -41.13 7.45
C ASN A 152 -3.49 -42.46 8.19
N GLU A 153 -3.68 -42.45 9.52
CA GLU A 153 -3.71 -43.67 10.34
C GLU A 153 -4.86 -44.60 9.93
N ALA A 154 -6.08 -44.05 9.76
CA ALA A 154 -7.24 -44.81 9.32
C ALA A 154 -7.05 -45.40 7.90
N LYS A 155 -6.44 -44.64 6.98
CA LYS A 155 -6.13 -45.08 5.62
C LYS A 155 -5.09 -46.20 5.61
N LEU A 156 -4.04 -46.08 6.43
CA LEU A 156 -3.05 -47.15 6.59
C LEU A 156 -3.68 -48.42 7.19
N SER A 157 -4.54 -48.26 8.20
CA SER A 157 -5.28 -49.37 8.83
C SER A 157 -6.20 -50.08 7.84
N HIS A 158 -6.96 -49.33 7.03
CA HIS A 158 -7.80 -49.85 5.96
C HIS A 158 -6.97 -50.62 4.93
N ASN A 159 -5.90 -50.04 4.40
CA ASN A 159 -5.06 -50.67 3.38
C ASN A 159 -4.41 -51.97 3.88
N ARG A 160 -4.01 -52.01 5.16
CA ARG A 160 -3.50 -53.25 5.79
C ARG A 160 -4.60 -54.30 5.90
N ALA A 161 -5.79 -53.93 6.36
CA ALA A 161 -6.91 -54.85 6.47
C ALA A 161 -7.34 -55.41 5.10
N GLU A 162 -7.38 -54.58 4.06
CA GLU A 162 -7.67 -54.99 2.68
C GLU A 162 -6.60 -55.95 2.14
N LYS A 163 -5.32 -55.65 2.39
CA LYS A 163 -4.23 -56.56 2.04
C LYS A 163 -4.34 -57.91 2.76
N ASP A 164 -4.67 -57.92 4.05
CA ASP A 164 -4.85 -59.15 4.83
C ASP A 164 -6.02 -60.02 4.32
N VAL A 165 -7.06 -59.40 3.74
CA VAL A 165 -8.17 -60.09 3.06
C VAL A 165 -7.69 -60.74 1.77
N ILE A 166 -6.95 -60.00 0.95
CA ILE A 166 -6.40 -60.48 -0.33
C ILE A 166 -5.41 -61.63 -0.09
N ASP A 167 -4.51 -61.48 0.88
CA ASP A 167 -3.49 -62.48 1.18
C ASP A 167 -4.09 -63.76 1.77
N GLU A 168 -5.16 -63.66 2.57
CA GLU A 168 -5.93 -64.82 3.04
C GLU A 168 -6.66 -65.52 1.88
N ALA A 169 -7.33 -64.76 1.00
CA ALA A 169 -8.07 -65.34 -0.13
C ALA A 169 -7.16 -66.06 -1.13
N ASN A 170 -5.94 -65.53 -1.35
CA ASN A 170 -4.94 -66.10 -2.24
C ASN A 170 -4.11 -67.23 -1.62
N GLY A 171 -4.29 -67.50 -0.32
CA GLY A 171 -3.57 -68.52 0.44
C GLY A 171 -2.09 -68.21 0.68
N THR A 172 -1.66 -66.97 0.45
CA THR A 172 -0.25 -66.52 0.59
C THR A 172 0.14 -66.24 2.04
N TYR A 173 -0.83 -66.00 2.91
CA TYR A 173 -0.63 -65.69 4.33
C TYR A 173 -1.79 -66.24 5.18
N GLY A 174 -1.64 -66.33 6.51
CA GLY A 174 -2.72 -66.78 7.40
C GLY A 174 -2.95 -68.29 7.39
N THR A 175 -4.15 -68.76 7.01
CA THR A 175 -4.49 -70.20 7.04
C THR A 175 -3.82 -71.04 5.95
N GLY A 176 -3.20 -70.40 4.95
CA GLY A 176 -2.50 -71.06 3.84
C GLY A 176 -3.43 -71.79 2.86
N LYS A 177 -4.76 -71.63 2.99
CA LYS A 177 -5.76 -72.25 2.12
C LYS A 177 -6.33 -71.23 1.17
N ARG A 178 -6.30 -71.53 -0.13
CA ARG A 178 -6.92 -70.69 -1.17
C ARG A 178 -8.44 -70.74 -1.10
N GLY A 179 -9.07 -69.59 -1.33
CA GLY A 179 -10.52 -69.45 -1.45
C GLY A 179 -11.15 -68.54 -0.38
N VAL A 180 -12.42 -68.18 -0.58
CA VAL A 180 -13.17 -67.30 0.33
C VAL A 180 -13.87 -68.16 1.38
N GLY A 181 -13.29 -68.22 2.58
CA GLY A 181 -13.82 -68.99 3.71
C GLY A 181 -14.37 -68.11 4.84
N LYS A 182 -14.74 -68.73 5.97
CA LYS A 182 -15.22 -68.02 7.18
C LYS A 182 -14.20 -66.99 7.71
N VAL A 183 -12.90 -67.30 7.63
CA VAL A 183 -11.82 -66.40 8.07
C VAL A 183 -11.72 -65.19 7.15
N THR A 184 -11.75 -65.40 5.84
CA THR A 184 -11.80 -64.33 4.83
C THR A 184 -13.00 -63.42 5.03
N ALA A 185 -14.19 -63.97 5.31
CA ALA A 185 -15.40 -63.20 5.58
C ALA A 185 -15.31 -62.33 6.85
N ILE A 186 -14.67 -62.84 7.92
CA ILE A 186 -14.44 -62.05 9.14
C ILE A 186 -13.45 -60.91 8.88
N LYS A 187 -12.37 -61.18 8.14
CA LYS A 187 -11.38 -60.15 7.75
C LYS A 187 -12.01 -59.09 6.84
N ASP A 188 -12.85 -59.51 5.89
CA ASP A 188 -13.59 -58.61 5.00
C ASP A 188 -14.56 -57.70 5.78
N ARG A 189 -15.26 -58.25 6.79
CA ARG A 189 -16.09 -57.43 7.69
C ARG A 189 -15.27 -56.37 8.42
N LYS A 190 -14.09 -56.73 8.96
CA LYS A 190 -13.19 -55.77 9.61
C LYS A 190 -12.68 -54.70 8.63
N ALA A 191 -12.34 -55.08 7.40
CA ALA A 191 -11.93 -54.13 6.37
C ALA A 191 -13.06 -53.13 6.05
N LYS A 192 -14.31 -53.60 5.96
CA LYS A 192 -15.51 -52.76 5.79
C LYS A 192 -15.75 -51.81 6.96
N GLU A 193 -15.57 -52.27 8.20
CA GLU A 193 -15.65 -51.42 9.40
C GLU A 193 -14.60 -50.30 9.37
N ARG A 194 -13.35 -50.63 9.02
CA ARG A 194 -12.26 -49.64 8.85
C ARG A 194 -12.50 -48.67 7.70
N LYS A 195 -13.13 -49.14 6.62
CA LYS A 195 -13.54 -48.28 5.51
C LYS A 195 -14.58 -47.27 5.95
N ALA A 196 -15.61 -47.71 6.70
CA ALA A 196 -16.63 -46.81 7.22
C ALA A 196 -16.06 -45.75 8.19
N GLU A 197 -15.06 -46.12 9.01
CA GLU A 197 -14.32 -45.19 9.87
C GLU A 197 -13.54 -44.15 9.06
N LEU A 198 -12.81 -44.58 8.02
CA LEU A 198 -12.10 -43.69 7.10
C LEU A 198 -13.07 -42.74 6.37
N ASP A 199 -14.18 -43.27 5.84
CA ASP A 199 -15.17 -42.49 5.11
C ASP A 199 -15.79 -41.41 6.01
N LYS A 200 -16.03 -41.71 7.30
CA LYS A 200 -16.51 -40.72 8.28
C LYS A 200 -15.51 -39.57 8.49
N LEU A 201 -14.22 -39.89 8.63
CA LEU A 201 -13.17 -38.86 8.79
C LEU A 201 -13.01 -38.01 7.52
N LEU A 202 -13.12 -38.62 6.34
CA LEU A 202 -13.10 -37.91 5.07
C LEU A 202 -14.30 -36.98 4.90
N MET A 203 -15.50 -37.42 5.30
CA MET A 203 -16.70 -36.58 5.31
C MET A 203 -16.54 -35.39 6.26
N GLN A 204 -16.02 -35.63 7.47
CA GLN A 204 -15.74 -34.56 8.44
C GLN A 204 -14.74 -33.53 7.87
N LYS A 205 -13.66 -34.00 7.22
CA LYS A 205 -12.70 -33.11 6.57
C LYS A 205 -13.33 -32.32 5.43
N ALA A 206 -14.14 -32.96 4.60
CA ALA A 206 -14.83 -32.29 3.49
C ALA A 206 -15.77 -31.17 3.98
N GLU A 207 -16.49 -31.40 5.08
CA GLU A 207 -17.33 -30.37 5.70
C GLU A 207 -16.49 -29.19 6.21
N LEU A 208 -15.38 -29.47 6.90
CA LEU A 208 -14.46 -28.43 7.37
C LEU A 208 -13.79 -27.66 6.24
N ASP A 209 -13.46 -28.32 5.12
CA ASP A 209 -12.87 -27.68 3.95
C ASP A 209 -13.85 -26.67 3.33
N ILE A 210 -15.15 -27.00 3.27
CA ILE A 210 -16.19 -26.07 2.80
C ILE A 210 -16.29 -24.84 3.71
N VAL A 211 -16.28 -25.04 5.03
CA VAL A 211 -16.34 -23.93 5.99
C VAL A 211 -15.08 -23.06 5.92
N LYS A 212 -13.90 -23.69 5.80
CA LYS A 212 -12.62 -23.02 5.62
C LYS A 212 -12.63 -22.14 4.38
N ASP A 213 -13.03 -22.68 3.24
CA ASP A 213 -13.04 -21.96 1.97
C ASP A 213 -14.00 -20.77 2.01
N ASN A 214 -15.16 -20.92 2.67
CA ASN A 214 -16.08 -19.83 2.90
C ASN A 214 -15.50 -18.74 3.84
N ASN A 215 -14.82 -19.14 4.92
CA ASN A 215 -14.19 -18.19 5.85
C ASN A 215 -13.04 -17.41 5.18
N VAL A 216 -12.16 -18.11 4.47
CA VAL A 216 -11.04 -17.52 3.73
C VAL A 216 -11.56 -16.57 2.65
N ARG A 217 -12.62 -16.95 1.94
CA ARG A 217 -13.27 -16.06 0.96
C ARG A 217 -13.85 -14.81 1.63
N ALA A 218 -14.60 -14.98 2.73
CA ALA A 218 -15.21 -13.87 3.45
C ALA A 218 -14.17 -12.87 3.98
N GLU A 219 -13.05 -13.34 4.55
CA GLU A 219 -11.96 -12.46 5.01
C GLU A 219 -11.26 -11.76 3.83
N GLY A 220 -11.07 -12.46 2.72
CA GLY A 220 -10.57 -11.85 1.48
C GLY A 220 -11.47 -10.73 0.95
N GLU A 221 -12.79 -10.93 0.98
CA GLU A 221 -13.80 -9.94 0.57
C GLU A 221 -13.83 -8.75 1.54
N LYS A 222 -13.86 -8.98 2.86
CA LYS A 222 -13.75 -7.92 3.87
C LYS A 222 -12.48 -7.08 3.70
N ARG A 223 -11.35 -7.72 3.38
CA ARG A 223 -10.10 -6.99 3.13
C ARG A 223 -10.16 -6.18 1.84
N ALA A 224 -10.79 -6.72 0.79
CA ALA A 224 -11.00 -6.01 -0.46
C ALA A 224 -11.87 -4.75 -0.28
N ASP A 225 -12.95 -4.86 0.51
CA ASP A 225 -13.90 -3.77 0.77
C ASP A 225 -13.32 -2.70 1.70
N SER A 226 -12.50 -3.09 2.67
CA SER A 226 -11.81 -2.16 3.59
C SER A 226 -10.56 -1.50 3.01
N PHE A 227 -10.10 -1.93 1.82
CA PHE A 227 -8.90 -1.36 1.21
C PHE A 227 -9.22 -0.04 0.51
N ASN A 228 -8.78 1.06 1.11
CA ASN A 228 -8.94 2.39 0.52
C ASN A 228 -7.82 2.68 -0.49
N GLU A 229 -8.10 2.50 -1.77
CA GLU A 229 -7.16 2.72 -2.88
C GLU A 229 -6.68 4.18 -2.98
N HIS A 230 -7.51 5.13 -2.54
CA HIS A 230 -7.21 6.57 -2.61
C HIS A 230 -6.53 7.10 -1.34
N ALA A 231 -6.21 6.24 -0.37
CA ALA A 231 -5.53 6.68 0.83
C ALA A 231 -4.12 7.19 0.49
N LEU A 232 -3.85 8.46 0.80
CA LEU A 232 -2.59 9.15 0.48
C LEU A 232 -1.35 8.36 0.92
N LEU A 233 -1.38 7.74 2.11
CA LEU A 233 -0.25 6.94 2.60
C LEU A 233 0.01 5.69 1.73
N ILE A 234 -1.04 5.06 1.21
CA ILE A 234 -0.93 3.88 0.34
C ILE A 234 -0.35 4.30 -1.01
N ARG A 235 -0.81 5.42 -1.57
CA ARG A 235 -0.30 5.98 -2.82
C ARG A 235 1.17 6.39 -2.70
N ILE A 236 1.55 7.08 -1.62
CA ILE A 236 2.96 7.39 -1.31
C ILE A 236 3.81 6.12 -1.18
N LYS A 237 3.32 5.09 -0.49
CA LYS A 237 4.04 3.81 -0.36
C LYS A 237 4.21 3.12 -1.71
N ALA A 238 3.20 3.20 -2.58
CA ALA A 238 3.26 2.68 -3.94
C ALA A 238 4.30 3.45 -4.78
N LEU A 239 4.29 4.79 -4.73
CA LEU A 239 5.28 5.65 -5.38
C LEU A 239 6.70 5.30 -4.96
N PHE A 240 6.98 5.23 -3.65
CA PHE A 240 8.34 4.89 -3.18
C PHE A 240 8.76 3.47 -3.55
N ARG A 241 7.82 2.52 -3.62
CA ARG A 241 8.11 1.17 -4.11
C ARG A 241 8.50 1.20 -5.59
N LEU A 242 7.79 1.97 -6.42
CA LEU A 242 8.10 2.15 -7.84
C LEU A 242 9.48 2.80 -8.03
N VAL A 243 9.73 3.90 -7.32
CA VAL A 243 11.00 4.63 -7.35
C VAL A 243 12.17 3.73 -6.92
N ALA A 244 11.98 2.86 -5.92
CA ALA A 244 13.02 1.91 -5.50
C ALA A 244 13.22 0.74 -6.48
N SER A 245 12.17 0.37 -7.24
CA SER A 245 12.23 -0.76 -8.18
C SER A 245 12.74 -0.39 -9.58
N ASP A 246 12.56 0.86 -10.02
CA ASP A 246 12.88 1.32 -11.36
C ASP A 246 13.88 2.49 -11.32
N GLY A 247 15.05 2.30 -11.94
CA GLY A 247 16.10 3.30 -12.01
C GLY A 247 15.73 4.55 -12.82
N TYR A 248 14.88 4.45 -13.84
CA TYR A 248 14.40 5.60 -14.61
C TYR A 248 13.44 6.46 -13.78
N MET A 249 12.59 5.81 -12.99
CA MET A 249 11.71 6.48 -12.03
C MET A 249 12.52 7.22 -10.97
N LEU A 250 13.59 6.60 -10.45
CA LEU A 250 14.51 7.24 -9.49
C LEU A 250 15.18 8.49 -10.07
N ILE A 251 15.70 8.41 -11.30
CA ILE A 251 16.34 9.56 -11.96
C ILE A 251 15.33 10.70 -12.13
N THR A 252 14.11 10.37 -12.54
CA THR A 252 13.05 11.37 -12.78
C THR A 252 12.58 12.02 -11.47
N TYR A 253 12.38 11.22 -10.42
CA TYR A 253 12.07 11.70 -9.07
C TYR A 253 13.13 12.66 -8.53
N LEU A 254 14.42 12.29 -8.66
CA LEU A 254 15.53 13.14 -8.24
C LEU A 254 15.61 14.43 -9.08
N PHE A 255 15.32 14.35 -10.38
CA PHE A 255 15.29 15.51 -11.26
C PHE A 255 14.22 16.52 -10.83
N PHE A 256 12.98 16.09 -10.58
CA PHE A 256 11.91 16.98 -10.13
C PHE A 256 12.15 17.52 -8.72
N THR A 257 12.65 16.68 -7.81
CA THR A 257 13.03 17.10 -6.46
C THR A 257 14.10 18.19 -6.50
N LEU A 258 15.14 18.02 -7.32
CA LEU A 258 16.21 19.02 -7.48
C LEU A 258 15.70 20.29 -8.17
N LEU A 259 14.85 20.17 -9.19
CA LEU A 259 14.28 21.31 -9.90
C LEU A 259 13.45 22.19 -8.94
N LEU A 260 12.58 21.58 -8.13
CA LEU A 260 11.78 22.29 -7.13
C LEU A 260 12.63 22.84 -5.98
N PHE A 261 13.71 22.15 -5.61
CA PHE A 261 14.65 22.67 -4.63
C PHE A 261 15.31 23.96 -5.13
N PHE A 262 15.83 23.95 -6.36
CA PHE A 262 16.44 25.14 -6.94
C PHE A 262 15.44 26.28 -7.19
N SER A 263 14.15 26.01 -7.41
CA SER A 263 13.15 27.06 -7.55
C SER A 263 12.77 27.74 -6.22
N ASN A 264 12.87 27.02 -5.10
CA ASN A 264 12.49 27.52 -3.76
C ASN A 264 13.68 28.12 -2.97
N SER A 265 14.91 28.03 -3.48
CA SER A 265 16.12 28.45 -2.74
C SER A 265 16.58 29.89 -3.03
N TRP A 266 15.80 30.73 -3.73
CA TRP A 266 16.16 32.12 -4.07
C TRP A 266 15.40 33.14 -3.23
#